data_AF-A0A1I7RZT7-F1
#
_entry.id   AF-A0A1I7RZT7-F1
#
_cell.length_a   1.000
_cell.length_b   1.000
_cell.length_c   1.000
_cell.angle_alpha   90.00
_cell.angle_beta   90.00
_cell.angle_gamma   90.00
#
_symmetry.space_group_name_H-M   'P 1'
#
loop_
_entity.id
_entity.type
_entity.pdbx_description
1 polymer ?
#
loop_
_entity_poly.entity_id
_entity_poly.type
_entity_poly.pdbx_seq_one_letter_code
_entity_poly.pdbx_strand_id
1 'polypeptide(L)'
;MISYTSKNTEVRGEPEATLRTNESSGITWTPDDRSDYIIPPFVLFERRYRFSYRHKINVCVIEKNMSTVLTAIICYLYDSKKFVEKKRSINKEDFNIRLCKYKNEANNIYAIQGYKKYKREYLNLAVSRDPIERFISGFTDKCLIEKIYKKRRGTCNNCEGNVTCFIEKEYERMTRFAVGEGVASFDDQHFFPQNWRCQFATHFSKYNILKYSKAKDGTQQFFNELFDYFRGHNVTDQQIRFIQRQVNSGRTRHSTADKIISMKLEQEVRSSPYLMQMLVKMYYYDFLIFGYPLPKIVICQENTRKMC
;
A
#
# COMPACT_ATOMS: atom_id res chain seq x y z
N MET A 1 -38.68 12.47 -36.53
CA MET A 1 -39.22 11.10 -36.37
C MET A 1 -38.65 10.26 -37.49
N ILE A 2 -38.16 9.04 -37.19
CA ILE A 2 -37.64 8.01 -38.12
C ILE A 2 -36.21 8.32 -38.62
N SER A 3 -35.17 7.80 -37.93
CA SER A 3 -34.49 6.50 -38.10
C SER A 3 -33.66 6.40 -39.39
N TYR A 4 -32.33 6.36 -39.23
CA TYR A 4 -31.42 5.77 -40.21
C TYR A 4 -30.33 4.96 -39.51
N THR A 5 -30.23 3.74 -39.99
CA THR A 5 -29.28 2.66 -39.71
C THR A 5 -27.83 3.06 -40.02
N SER A 6 -26.88 2.62 -39.18
CA SER A 6 -25.46 2.54 -39.58
C SER A 6 -25.02 1.08 -39.65
N LYS A 7 -24.41 0.76 -40.80
CA LYS A 7 -23.87 -0.54 -41.18
C LYS A 7 -22.57 -0.82 -40.43
N ASN A 8 -22.36 -2.10 -40.13
CA ASN A 8 -21.10 -2.70 -39.72
C ASN A 8 -19.98 -2.49 -40.75
N THR A 9 -18.77 -2.25 -40.24
CA THR A 9 -17.51 -2.61 -40.91
C THR A 9 -16.57 -3.21 -39.88
N GLU A 10 -16.04 -4.38 -40.23
CA GLU A 10 -15.16 -5.25 -39.47
C GLU A 10 -13.84 -4.58 -39.04
N VAL A 11 -13.37 -4.92 -37.85
CA VAL A 11 -11.94 -4.86 -37.50
C VAL A 11 -11.52 -6.23 -37.00
N ARG A 12 -10.49 -6.78 -37.66
CA ARG A 12 -9.87 -8.09 -37.42
C ARG A 12 -9.19 -8.17 -36.05
N GLY A 13 -9.56 -9.23 -35.32
CA GLY A 13 -8.82 -10.08 -34.39
C GLY A 13 -7.51 -9.62 -33.74
N GLU A 14 -7.55 -9.48 -32.41
CA GLU A 14 -6.48 -9.86 -31.48
C GLU A 14 -7.11 -10.79 -30.41
N PRO A 15 -6.36 -11.77 -29.85
CA PRO A 15 -6.96 -12.88 -29.13
C PRO A 15 -7.38 -12.49 -27.70
N GLU A 16 -8.68 -12.52 -27.44
CA GLU A 16 -9.22 -12.52 -26.07
C GLU A 16 -8.82 -13.80 -25.35
N ALA A 17 -7.99 -13.66 -24.31
CA ALA A 17 -7.80 -14.72 -23.33
C ALA A 17 -9.10 -14.90 -22.55
N THR A 18 -9.97 -15.77 -23.03
CA THR A 18 -11.20 -16.20 -22.36
C THR A 18 -10.82 -17.09 -21.18
N LEU A 19 -10.80 -16.53 -19.97
CA LEU A 19 -10.85 -17.33 -18.74
C LEU A 19 -12.22 -17.99 -18.68
N ARG A 20 -12.29 -19.28 -19.04
CA ARG A 20 -13.47 -20.12 -18.85
C ARG A 20 -13.75 -20.24 -17.37
N THR A 21 -14.78 -19.53 -16.90
CA THR A 21 -15.42 -19.79 -15.62
C THR A 21 -16.25 -21.06 -15.75
N ASN A 22 -15.82 -22.13 -15.09
CA ASN A 22 -16.63 -23.34 -14.98
C ASN A 22 -17.73 -23.07 -13.94
N GLU A 23 -18.96 -22.85 -14.40
CA GLU A 23 -20.16 -22.90 -13.57
C GLU A 23 -20.43 -24.36 -13.18
N SER A 24 -20.06 -24.74 -11.95
CA SER A 24 -20.63 -25.92 -11.30
C SER A 24 -20.34 -25.91 -9.80
N SER A 25 -21.07 -25.08 -9.05
CA SER A 25 -21.41 -25.36 -7.65
C SER A 25 -22.51 -24.40 -7.23
N GLY A 26 -23.76 -24.84 -7.36
CA GLY A 26 -24.88 -24.20 -6.70
C GLY A 26 -24.66 -24.26 -5.19
N ILE A 27 -24.21 -23.16 -4.61
CA ILE A 27 -24.10 -22.96 -3.17
C ILE A 27 -24.96 -21.74 -2.85
N THR A 28 -26.10 -21.99 -2.21
CA THR A 28 -26.94 -20.97 -1.59
C THR A 28 -26.30 -20.56 -0.27
N TRP A 29 -25.85 -19.31 -0.20
CA TRP A 29 -25.16 -18.72 0.95
C TRP A 29 -26.17 -18.27 2.01
N THR A 30 -25.98 -18.70 3.26
CA THR A 30 -26.66 -18.12 4.42
C THR A 30 -25.69 -17.25 5.24
N PRO A 31 -26.14 -16.18 5.92
CA PRO A 31 -25.28 -15.11 6.48
C PRO A 31 -24.31 -15.49 7.63
N ASP A 32 -24.12 -16.78 7.91
CA ASP A 32 -23.21 -17.32 8.95
C ASP A 32 -21.79 -17.62 8.40
N ASP A 33 -21.59 -17.58 7.08
CA ASP A 33 -20.30 -17.90 6.40
C ASP A 33 -19.21 -16.82 6.49
N ARG A 34 -19.35 -15.83 7.38
CA ARG A 34 -18.31 -14.80 7.57
C ARG A 34 -16.99 -15.36 8.12
N SER A 35 -16.99 -16.58 8.63
CA SER A 35 -15.80 -17.19 9.21
C SER A 35 -14.73 -17.54 8.17
N ASP A 36 -15.03 -17.69 6.87
CA ASP A 36 -14.05 -18.12 5.84
C ASP A 36 -13.86 -17.15 4.65
N TYR A 37 -14.46 -15.97 4.70
CA TYR A 37 -14.41 -15.02 3.59
C TYR A 37 -13.01 -14.41 3.41
N ILE A 38 -12.39 -14.63 2.26
CA ILE A 38 -11.14 -13.94 1.86
C ILE A 38 -11.50 -12.60 1.21
N ILE A 39 -10.86 -11.52 1.67
CA ILE A 39 -11.08 -10.19 1.11
C ILE A 39 -10.67 -10.18 -0.38
N PRO A 40 -11.56 -9.76 -1.30
CA PRO A 40 -11.31 -9.88 -2.74
C PRO A 40 -10.19 -8.94 -3.21
N PRO A 41 -9.50 -9.25 -4.31
CA PRO A 41 -8.45 -8.40 -4.83
C PRO A 41 -9.04 -7.19 -5.58
N PHE A 42 -8.22 -6.18 -5.79
CA PHE A 42 -8.45 -5.07 -6.73
C PHE A 42 -9.73 -4.26 -6.51
N VAL A 43 -10.31 -4.27 -5.30
CA VAL A 43 -11.40 -3.35 -4.95
C VAL A 43 -10.90 -1.92 -5.08
N LEU A 44 -11.70 -1.06 -5.72
CA LEU A 44 -11.31 0.32 -5.98
C LEU A 44 -11.21 1.11 -4.66
N PHE A 45 -9.99 1.45 -4.27
CA PHE A 45 -9.74 2.33 -3.12
C PHE A 45 -9.02 3.63 -3.51
N GLU A 46 -8.80 4.50 -2.53
CA GLU A 46 -8.11 5.78 -2.72
C GLU A 46 -6.71 5.59 -3.33
N ARG A 47 -6.45 6.35 -4.39
CA ARG A 47 -5.22 6.35 -5.19
C ARG A 47 -4.48 7.65 -4.93
N ARG A 48 -3.18 7.57 -4.65
CA ARG A 48 -2.33 8.72 -4.40
C ARG A 48 -1.07 8.61 -5.23
N TYR A 49 -0.88 9.54 -6.15
CA TYR A 49 0.30 9.62 -7.01
C TYR A 49 1.14 10.84 -6.67
N ARG A 50 2.46 10.69 -6.76
CA ARG A 50 3.45 11.76 -6.70
C ARG A 50 4.32 11.68 -7.94
N PHE A 51 4.56 12.82 -8.59
CA PHE A 51 5.32 12.82 -9.84
C PHE A 51 6.45 13.87 -9.85
N SER A 52 7.44 13.63 -10.72
CA SER A 52 8.41 14.63 -11.16
C SER A 52 8.49 14.62 -12.68
N TYR A 53 8.10 15.74 -13.30
CA TYR A 53 8.13 15.89 -14.76
C TYR A 53 9.56 15.89 -15.32
N ARG A 54 10.52 16.46 -14.58
CA ARG A 54 11.91 16.60 -15.01
C ARG A 54 12.60 15.25 -15.16
N HIS A 55 12.30 14.32 -14.25
CA HIS A 55 12.93 13.00 -14.20
C HIS A 55 12.07 11.90 -14.82
N LYS A 56 10.90 12.26 -15.34
CA LYS A 56 9.93 11.30 -15.84
C LYS A 56 9.52 10.18 -14.86
N ILE A 57 9.36 10.54 -13.58
CA ILE A 57 9.02 9.58 -12.51
C ILE A 57 7.58 9.78 -12.06
N ASN A 58 6.82 8.69 -12.02
CA ASN A 58 5.53 8.62 -11.33
C ASN A 58 5.61 7.57 -10.21
N VAL A 59 5.17 7.92 -9.00
CA VAL A 59 5.13 7.02 -7.85
C VAL A 59 3.72 6.95 -7.30
N CYS A 60 3.15 5.75 -7.23
CA CYS A 60 1.97 5.53 -6.40
C CYS A 60 2.40 5.33 -4.94
N VAL A 61 1.89 6.17 -4.04
CA VAL A 61 2.19 6.08 -2.61
C VAL A 61 1.10 5.31 -1.88
N ILE A 62 1.49 4.20 -1.27
CA ILE A 62 0.64 3.35 -0.45
C ILE A 62 1.03 3.57 1.01
N GLU A 63 0.05 3.86 1.87
CA GLU A 63 0.36 4.11 3.27
C GLU A 63 1.06 2.93 3.93
N LYS A 64 2.00 3.25 4.82
CA LYS A 64 2.88 2.30 5.53
C LYS A 64 3.89 1.54 4.66
N ASN A 65 4.01 1.90 3.38
CA ASN A 65 5.04 1.41 2.45
C ASN A 65 6.04 2.52 2.11
N MET A 66 6.65 3.13 3.14
CA MET A 66 7.54 4.29 2.97
C MET A 66 6.85 5.52 2.34
N SER A 67 5.52 5.64 2.43
CA SER A 67 4.70 6.68 1.79
C SER A 67 5.21 8.10 2.07
N THR A 68 5.52 8.43 3.33
CA THR A 68 6.03 9.75 3.74
C THR A 68 7.39 10.05 3.11
N VAL A 69 8.33 9.10 3.19
CA VAL A 69 9.70 9.25 2.67
C VAL A 69 9.67 9.38 1.14
N LEU A 70 8.90 8.53 0.45
CA LEU A 70 8.72 8.60 -1.00
C LEU A 70 8.08 9.92 -1.41
N THR A 71 7.04 10.38 -0.71
CA THR A 71 6.41 11.67 -1.00
C THR A 71 7.42 12.82 -0.90
N ALA A 72 8.27 12.80 0.12
CA ALA A 72 9.31 13.81 0.33
C ALA A 72 10.42 13.74 -0.74
N ILE A 73 10.88 12.54 -1.09
CA ILE A 73 11.85 12.31 -2.16
C ILE A 73 11.31 12.85 -3.49
N ILE A 74 10.08 12.49 -3.86
CA ILE A 74 9.51 12.93 -5.13
C ILE A 74 9.22 14.43 -5.13
N CYS A 75 8.89 15.03 -3.98
CA CYS A 75 8.82 16.48 -3.85
C CYS A 75 10.18 17.17 -4.07
N TYR A 76 11.26 16.60 -3.51
CA TYR A 76 12.62 17.07 -3.78
C TYR A 76 12.99 16.93 -5.27
N LEU A 77 12.65 15.80 -5.89
CA LEU A 77 12.90 15.59 -7.32
C LEU A 77 12.00 16.44 -8.22
N TYR A 78 10.84 16.90 -7.74
CA TYR A 78 9.98 17.83 -8.46
C TYR A 78 10.62 19.22 -8.54
N ASP A 79 11.14 19.74 -7.43
CA ASP A 79 11.81 21.04 -7.38
C ASP A 79 12.92 21.08 -6.31
N SER A 80 14.11 20.56 -6.67
CA SER A 80 15.24 20.41 -5.76
C SER A 80 15.77 21.74 -5.25
N LYS A 81 15.77 22.79 -6.08
CA LYS A 81 16.21 24.14 -5.70
C LYS A 81 15.32 24.69 -4.59
N LYS A 82 14.00 24.71 -4.82
CA LYS A 82 13.04 25.22 -3.84
C LYS A 82 13.01 24.38 -2.56
N PHE A 83 13.16 23.07 -2.67
CA PHE A 83 13.22 22.18 -1.50
C PHE A 83 14.41 22.52 -0.58
N VAL A 84 15.59 22.74 -1.17
CA VAL A 84 16.81 23.13 -0.45
C VAL A 84 16.72 24.56 0.07
N GLU A 85 16.25 25.52 -0.74
CA GLU A 85 16.06 26.93 -0.34
C GLU A 85 15.13 27.07 0.87
N LYS A 86 14.06 26.27 0.91
CA LYS A 86 13.11 26.24 2.03
C LYS A 86 13.59 25.39 3.21
N LYS A 87 14.86 24.93 3.19
CA LYS A 87 15.50 24.13 4.24
C LYS A 87 14.67 22.90 4.65
N ARG A 88 13.97 22.29 3.69
CA ARG A 88 13.16 21.09 3.92
C ARG A 88 14.07 19.88 4.08
N SER A 89 13.59 18.88 4.81
CA SER A 89 14.31 17.63 5.06
C SER A 89 13.41 16.44 4.79
N ILE A 90 13.92 15.44 4.08
CA ILE A 90 13.15 14.27 3.65
C ILE A 90 12.55 13.52 4.86
N ASN A 91 13.29 13.44 5.96
CA ASN A 91 12.86 12.71 7.16
C ASN A 91 11.96 13.52 8.11
N LYS A 92 11.78 14.82 7.84
CA LYS A 92 10.99 15.73 8.67
C LYS A 92 9.76 16.28 7.93
N GLU A 93 9.51 15.81 6.72
CA GLU A 93 8.30 16.16 6.00
C GLU A 93 7.06 15.66 6.75
N ASP A 94 6.09 16.56 6.90
CA ASP A 94 4.80 16.26 7.49
C ASP A 94 3.74 16.32 6.40
N PHE A 95 2.83 15.34 6.41
CA PHE A 95 1.79 15.24 5.40
C PHE A 95 0.98 16.54 5.28
N ASN A 96 0.56 17.19 6.37
CA ASN A 96 -0.38 18.31 6.33
C ASN A 96 0.24 19.61 5.78
N ILE A 97 1.54 19.81 6.02
CA ILE A 97 2.30 21.03 5.69
C ILE A 97 3.44 20.78 4.67
N ARG A 98 3.31 19.72 3.87
CA ARG A 98 4.31 19.33 2.87
C ARG A 98 4.47 20.38 1.77
N LEU A 99 5.71 20.62 1.33
CA LEU A 99 6.05 21.68 0.37
C LEU A 99 5.32 21.55 -0.98
N CYS A 100 5.15 20.31 -1.46
CA CYS A 100 4.55 20.03 -2.77
C CYS A 100 3.06 19.68 -2.74
N LYS A 101 2.38 19.93 -1.61
CA LYS A 101 0.92 19.75 -1.49
C LYS A 101 0.21 20.47 -2.64
N TYR A 102 -0.69 19.77 -3.33
CA TYR A 102 -1.43 20.26 -4.51
C TYR A 102 -0.58 20.68 -5.72
N LYS A 103 0.73 20.40 -5.75
CA LYS A 103 1.63 20.75 -6.86
C LYS A 103 2.01 19.54 -7.71
N ASN A 104 2.43 18.46 -7.06
CA ASN A 104 2.91 17.25 -7.73
C ASN A 104 2.07 16.02 -7.37
N GLU A 105 0.76 16.20 -7.20
CA GLU A 105 -0.14 15.20 -6.66
C GLU A 105 -1.27 14.91 -7.65
N ALA A 106 -1.59 13.63 -7.82
CA ALA A 106 -2.74 13.20 -8.61
C ALA A 106 -3.46 12.04 -7.91
N ASN A 107 -4.75 11.88 -8.19
CA ASN A 107 -5.58 10.79 -7.68
C ASN A 107 -5.85 9.70 -8.73
N ASN A 108 -5.36 9.88 -9.94
CA ASN A 108 -5.42 8.88 -10.99
C ASN A 108 -4.26 9.10 -11.95
N ILE A 109 -3.81 8.03 -12.60
CA ILE A 109 -2.65 8.04 -13.49
C ILE A 109 -2.88 8.96 -14.71
N TYR A 110 -4.12 9.16 -15.13
CA TYR A 110 -4.51 9.98 -16.28
C TYR A 110 -4.46 11.49 -15.98
N ALA A 111 -4.62 11.89 -14.71
CA ALA A 111 -4.61 13.28 -14.25
C ALA A 111 -3.20 13.85 -14.07
N ILE A 112 -2.17 12.99 -14.15
CA ILE A 112 -0.79 13.45 -14.27
C ILE A 112 -0.68 14.09 -15.66
N GLN A 113 -0.67 15.43 -15.71
CA GLN A 113 -0.76 16.20 -16.96
C GLN A 113 0.25 15.67 -17.98
N GLY A 114 -0.27 15.33 -19.16
CA GLY A 114 0.52 14.86 -20.30
C GLY A 114 0.42 13.36 -20.63
N TYR A 115 -0.36 12.55 -19.89
CA TYR A 115 -0.51 11.08 -20.07
C TYR A 115 -0.42 10.53 -21.52
N LYS A 116 -0.96 11.22 -22.53
CA LYS A 116 -0.82 10.82 -23.96
C LYS A 116 0.63 10.84 -24.49
N LYS A 117 1.46 11.82 -24.11
CA LYS A 117 2.91 11.88 -24.45
C LYS A 117 3.76 10.97 -23.54
N TYR A 118 3.18 10.51 -22.43
CA TYR A 118 3.89 9.84 -21.31
C TYR A 118 3.72 8.31 -21.36
N LYS A 119 2.76 7.79 -22.13
CA LYS A 119 2.43 6.35 -22.27
C LYS A 119 3.61 5.43 -22.61
N ARG A 120 4.69 5.96 -23.20
CA ARG A 120 5.86 5.17 -23.64
C ARG A 120 7.14 5.43 -22.85
N GLU A 121 7.20 6.45 -22.00
CA GLU A 121 8.47 6.89 -21.36
C GLU A 121 8.47 6.91 -19.83
N TYR A 122 7.30 6.87 -19.17
CA TYR A 122 7.22 6.89 -17.70
C TYR A 122 6.96 5.50 -17.16
N LEU A 123 7.92 4.95 -16.44
CA LEU A 123 7.72 3.75 -15.62
C LEU A 123 7.03 4.17 -14.32
N ASN A 124 5.96 3.46 -13.94
CA ASN A 124 5.26 3.73 -12.70
C ASN A 124 5.97 2.97 -11.59
N LEU A 125 6.30 3.64 -10.49
CA LEU A 125 6.89 3.02 -9.32
C LEU A 125 5.81 2.84 -8.26
N ALA A 126 5.80 1.68 -7.62
CA ALA A 126 5.12 1.53 -6.34
C ALA A 126 6.02 0.74 -5.39
N VAL A 127 5.80 0.92 -4.09
CA VAL A 127 6.50 0.16 -3.07
C VAL A 127 5.50 -0.78 -2.42
N SER A 128 5.84 -2.06 -2.37
CA SER A 128 5.11 -3.06 -1.61
C SER A 128 5.88 -3.40 -0.33
N ARG A 129 5.17 -3.92 0.66
CA ARG A 129 5.74 -4.40 1.92
C ARG A 129 5.05 -5.70 2.31
N ASP A 130 5.76 -6.56 3.04
CA ASP A 130 5.17 -7.75 3.64
C ASP A 130 3.87 -7.35 4.40
N PRO A 131 2.72 -8.00 4.13
CA PRO A 131 1.45 -7.56 4.67
C PRO A 131 1.39 -7.54 6.20
N ILE A 132 2.03 -8.51 6.88
CA ILE A 132 2.07 -8.55 8.34
C ILE A 132 2.97 -7.43 8.86
N GLU A 133 4.16 -7.28 8.28
CA GLU A 133 5.09 -6.20 8.66
C GLU A 133 4.46 -4.81 8.48
N ARG A 134 3.69 -4.63 7.40
CA ARG A 134 2.93 -3.41 7.11
C ARG A 134 1.85 -3.16 8.15
N PHE A 135 1.04 -4.17 8.48
CA PHE A 135 -0.01 -4.09 9.50
C PHE A 135 0.58 -3.68 10.86
N ILE A 136 1.60 -4.40 11.33
CA ILE A 136 2.30 -4.12 12.59
C ILE A 136 2.81 -2.67 12.61
N SER A 137 3.45 -2.23 11.53
CA SER A 137 3.94 -0.85 11.41
C SER A 137 2.81 0.19 11.45
N GLY A 138 1.66 -0.10 10.85
CA GLY A 138 0.48 0.74 10.90
C GLY A 138 -0.08 0.86 12.32
N PHE A 139 -0.35 -0.27 12.95
CA PHE A 139 -0.99 -0.34 14.26
C PHE A 139 -0.11 0.21 15.37
N THR A 140 1.19 -0.12 15.36
CA THR A 140 2.14 0.45 16.32
C THR A 140 2.23 1.97 16.22
N ASP A 141 2.37 2.50 14.99
CA ASP A 141 2.48 3.94 14.75
C ASP A 141 1.21 4.69 15.17
N LYS A 142 0.05 4.28 14.66
CA LYS A 142 -1.20 5.03 14.82
C LYS A 142 -1.91 4.78 16.15
N CYS A 143 -2.00 3.52 16.56
CA CYS A 143 -2.83 3.12 17.69
C CYS A 143 -2.04 3.02 18.99
N LEU A 144 -0.79 2.54 18.96
CA LEU A 144 -0.02 2.37 20.20
C LEU A 144 0.83 3.58 20.57
N ILE A 145 1.49 4.21 19.60
CA ILE A 145 2.41 5.33 19.83
C ILE A 145 1.70 6.68 19.73
N GLU A 146 1.14 7.01 18.55
CA GLU A 146 0.44 8.28 18.35
C GLU A 146 -0.87 8.36 19.16
N LYS A 147 -1.45 7.19 19.47
CA LYS A 147 -2.74 7.02 20.17
C LYS A 147 -3.80 7.92 19.56
N ILE A 148 -3.94 7.85 18.24
CA ILE A 148 -4.75 8.81 17.47
C ILE A 148 -6.22 8.85 17.90
N TYR A 149 -6.73 7.76 18.47
CA TYR A 149 -8.06 7.64 19.07
C TYR A 149 -8.30 8.66 20.20
N LYS A 150 -7.26 9.14 20.90
CA LYS A 150 -7.37 10.21 21.90
C LYS A 150 -7.57 11.60 21.29
N LYS A 151 -7.16 11.78 20.03
CA LYS A 151 -7.23 13.06 19.30
C LYS A 151 -8.41 13.11 18.33
N ARG A 152 -8.82 11.95 17.81
CA ARG A 152 -9.87 11.79 16.81
C ARG A 152 -10.73 10.58 17.17
N ARG A 153 -11.91 10.83 17.73
CA ARG A 153 -12.90 9.79 18.05
C ARG A 153 -13.20 8.97 16.79
N GLY A 154 -13.39 7.66 16.94
CA GLY A 154 -13.65 6.77 15.81
C GLY A 154 -12.41 6.10 15.22
N THR A 155 -11.20 6.66 15.43
CA THR A 155 -9.95 6.06 14.91
C THR A 155 -9.48 4.87 15.76
N CYS A 156 -8.61 4.05 15.20
CA CYS A 156 -8.30 2.71 15.68
C CYS A 156 -9.56 1.86 15.88
N ASN A 157 -10.57 2.03 15.00
CA ASN A 157 -11.87 1.34 15.03
C ASN A 157 -12.59 1.34 16.40
N ASN A 158 -12.34 2.36 17.24
CA ASN A 158 -12.79 2.40 18.63
C ASN A 158 -12.33 1.19 19.48
N CYS A 159 -11.18 0.60 19.13
CA CYS A 159 -10.51 -0.48 19.85
C CYS A 159 -9.30 0.01 20.65
N GLU A 160 -8.98 1.31 20.55
CA GLU A 160 -7.84 1.93 21.20
C GLU A 160 -6.52 1.25 20.82
N GLY A 161 -5.93 0.47 21.73
CA GLY A 161 -4.72 -0.32 21.52
C GLY A 161 -4.94 -1.84 21.48
N ASN A 162 -6.19 -2.33 21.51
CA ASN A 162 -6.49 -3.75 21.44
C ASN A 162 -6.42 -4.24 19.99
N VAL A 163 -5.41 -5.06 19.67
CA VAL A 163 -5.14 -5.53 18.31
C VAL A 163 -6.20 -6.52 17.80
N THR A 164 -6.72 -7.39 18.67
CA THR A 164 -7.75 -8.36 18.33
C THR A 164 -9.03 -7.67 17.88
N CYS A 165 -9.55 -6.77 18.73
CA CYS A 165 -10.72 -5.93 18.40
C CYS A 165 -10.50 -5.16 17.10
N PHE A 166 -9.29 -4.61 16.91
CA PHE A 166 -8.99 -3.82 15.72
C PHE A 166 -9.02 -4.67 14.44
N ILE A 167 -8.40 -5.85 14.46
CA ILE A 167 -8.35 -6.78 13.32
C ILE A 167 -9.76 -7.23 12.95
N GLU A 168 -10.57 -7.63 13.93
CA GLU A 168 -11.95 -8.06 13.72
C GLU A 168 -12.78 -6.95 13.05
N LYS A 169 -12.76 -5.74 13.62
CA LYS A 169 -13.52 -4.62 13.06
C LYS A 169 -12.99 -4.15 11.72
N GLU A 170 -11.68 -4.14 11.52
CA GLU A 170 -11.09 -3.73 10.23
C GLU A 170 -11.42 -4.75 9.14
N TYR A 171 -11.42 -6.05 9.46
CA TYR A 171 -11.87 -7.10 8.55
C TYR A 171 -13.35 -6.92 8.18
N GLU A 172 -14.24 -6.67 9.14
CA GLU A 172 -15.66 -6.36 8.85
C GLU A 172 -15.81 -5.12 7.96
N ARG A 173 -14.98 -4.09 8.17
CA ARG A 173 -14.96 -2.90 7.32
C ARG A 173 -14.51 -3.24 5.90
N MET A 174 -13.48 -4.05 5.73
CA MET A 174 -13.03 -4.52 4.41
C MET A 174 -14.13 -5.30 3.69
N THR A 175 -14.82 -6.21 4.37
CA THR A 175 -15.92 -7.01 3.79
C THR A 175 -17.05 -6.12 3.29
N ARG A 176 -17.50 -5.15 4.09
CA ARG A 176 -18.52 -4.17 3.65
C ARG A 176 -18.02 -3.31 2.50
N PHE A 177 -16.80 -2.79 2.58
CA PHE A 177 -16.25 -1.93 1.53
C PHE A 177 -16.10 -2.68 0.20
N ALA A 178 -15.78 -3.98 0.24
CA ALA A 178 -15.67 -4.82 -0.95
C ALA A 178 -16.96 -4.94 -1.76
N VAL A 179 -18.13 -4.83 -1.10
CA VAL A 179 -19.45 -4.84 -1.75
C VAL A 179 -20.00 -3.43 -2.01
N GLY A 180 -19.15 -2.40 -1.87
CA GLY A 180 -19.52 -1.01 -2.14
C GLY A 180 -20.21 -0.28 -0.99
N GLU A 181 -20.18 -0.85 0.22
CA GLU A 181 -20.77 -0.22 1.40
C GLU A 181 -19.79 0.62 2.21
N GLY A 182 -20.30 1.73 2.76
CA GLY A 182 -19.55 2.59 3.67
C GLY A 182 -18.66 3.62 2.98
N VAL A 183 -18.01 4.45 3.81
CA VAL A 183 -17.08 5.49 3.38
C VAL A 183 -15.72 5.21 3.99
N ALA A 184 -14.67 5.42 3.19
CA ALA A 184 -13.29 5.22 3.60
C ALA A 184 -12.97 6.06 4.85
N SER A 185 -12.52 5.40 5.90
CA SER A 185 -12.09 6.02 7.15
C SER A 185 -10.60 6.37 7.15
N PHE A 186 -10.15 7.03 8.21
CA PHE A 186 -8.72 7.23 8.46
C PHE A 186 -7.97 5.90 8.62
N ASP A 187 -8.56 4.91 9.29
CA ASP A 187 -7.92 3.61 9.54
C ASP A 187 -7.80 2.84 8.23
N ASP A 188 -8.87 2.80 7.42
CA ASP A 188 -8.90 2.16 6.09
C ASP A 188 -7.73 2.64 5.20
N GLN A 189 -7.41 3.94 5.27
CA GLN A 189 -6.29 4.50 4.53
C GLN A 189 -4.93 3.90 4.91
N HIS A 190 -4.77 3.38 6.13
CA HIS A 190 -3.54 2.77 6.62
C HIS A 190 -3.56 1.26 6.53
N PHE A 191 -4.72 0.61 6.62
CA PHE A 191 -4.82 -0.83 6.79
C PHE A 191 -5.46 -1.57 5.62
N PHE A 192 -6.23 -0.92 4.72
CA PHE A 192 -6.76 -1.63 3.55
C PHE A 192 -5.66 -2.25 2.67
N PRO A 193 -5.97 -3.35 1.96
CA PRO A 193 -4.99 -4.07 1.14
C PRO A 193 -4.25 -3.16 0.17
N GLN A 194 -2.97 -3.46 -0.03
CA GLN A 194 -2.09 -2.71 -0.93
C GLN A 194 -2.56 -2.84 -2.39
N ASN A 195 -3.06 -4.03 -2.75
CA ASN A 195 -3.53 -4.33 -4.11
C ASN A 195 -4.82 -3.56 -4.51
N TRP A 196 -5.53 -2.96 -3.56
CA TRP A 196 -6.72 -2.11 -3.81
C TRP A 196 -6.39 -0.71 -4.35
N ARG A 197 -5.08 -0.38 -4.47
CA ARG A 197 -4.59 0.95 -4.82
C ARG A 197 -3.98 1.00 -6.20
N CYS A 198 -3.47 2.18 -6.57
CA CYS A 198 -2.61 2.38 -7.74
C CYS A 198 -3.19 1.95 -9.08
N GLN A 199 -4.52 1.74 -9.16
CA GLN A 199 -5.17 1.17 -10.35
C GLN A 199 -4.53 -0.16 -10.78
N PHE A 200 -4.04 -0.96 -9.83
CA PHE A 200 -3.36 -2.22 -10.14
C PHE A 200 -4.24 -3.16 -10.97
N ALA A 201 -5.55 -3.18 -10.73
CA ALA A 201 -6.54 -3.92 -11.53
C ALA A 201 -6.34 -3.81 -13.05
N THR A 202 -5.90 -2.65 -13.55
CA THR A 202 -5.78 -2.37 -14.98
C THR A 202 -4.35 -2.00 -15.42
N HIS A 203 -3.44 -1.80 -14.47
CA HIS A 203 -2.11 -1.23 -14.74
C HIS A 203 -0.96 -1.96 -14.05
N PHE A 204 -1.21 -3.07 -13.33
CA PHE A 204 -0.17 -3.75 -12.54
C PHE A 204 1.11 -4.04 -13.33
N SER A 205 0.99 -4.57 -14.56
CA SER A 205 2.15 -4.89 -15.43
C SER A 205 2.97 -3.68 -15.86
N LYS A 206 2.48 -2.45 -15.65
CA LYS A 206 3.16 -1.19 -15.97
C LYS A 206 3.88 -0.59 -14.77
N TYR A 207 3.93 -1.30 -13.64
CA TYR A 207 4.65 -0.88 -12.45
C TYR A 207 5.97 -1.62 -12.28
N ASN A 208 7.00 -0.86 -11.96
CA ASN A 208 8.12 -1.39 -11.20
C ASN A 208 7.71 -1.43 -9.72
N ILE A 209 7.70 -2.62 -9.11
CA ILE A 209 7.34 -2.80 -7.71
C ILE A 209 8.63 -3.05 -6.93
N LEU A 210 9.01 -2.09 -6.08
CA LEU A 210 10.12 -2.30 -5.14
C LEU A 210 9.58 -2.86 -3.83
N LYS A 211 10.27 -3.87 -3.28
CA LYS A 211 9.92 -4.47 -1.99
C LYS A 211 10.69 -3.78 -0.88
N TYR A 212 9.99 -3.32 0.14
CA TYR A 212 10.60 -2.76 1.34
C TYR A 212 10.47 -3.72 2.53
N SER A 213 11.54 -3.84 3.30
CA SER A 213 11.52 -4.47 4.63
C SER A 213 12.30 -3.64 5.64
N LYS A 214 11.83 -3.64 6.89
CA LYS A 214 12.52 -3.02 8.04
C LYS A 214 13.84 -3.71 8.42
N ALA A 215 14.09 -4.92 7.92
CA ALA A 215 15.36 -5.61 8.15
C ALA A 215 16.51 -4.79 7.53
N LYS A 216 17.70 -4.83 8.14
CA LYS A 216 18.82 -3.94 7.75
C LYS A 216 19.24 -4.17 6.30
N ASP A 217 19.39 -5.43 5.93
CA ASP A 217 19.64 -5.91 4.58
C ASP A 217 18.50 -5.54 3.61
N GLY A 218 17.25 -5.77 4.01
CA GLY A 218 16.08 -5.41 3.19
C GLY A 218 15.95 -3.90 2.95
N THR A 219 16.25 -3.07 3.95
CA THR A 219 16.28 -1.61 3.80
C THR A 219 17.41 -1.17 2.87
N GLN A 220 18.61 -1.77 3.01
CA GLN A 220 19.74 -1.45 2.14
C GLN A 220 19.46 -1.84 0.69
N GLN A 221 18.92 -3.04 0.47
CA GLN A 221 18.52 -3.52 -0.85
C GLN A 221 17.48 -2.60 -1.49
N PHE A 222 16.42 -2.24 -0.75
CA PHE A 222 15.39 -1.32 -1.21
C PHE A 222 15.98 0.01 -1.70
N PHE A 223 16.88 0.62 -0.92
CA PHE A 223 17.48 1.90 -1.32
C PHE A 223 18.44 1.76 -2.50
N ASN A 224 19.18 0.64 -2.61
CA ASN A 224 20.01 0.37 -3.78
C ASN A 224 19.14 0.32 -5.05
N GLU A 225 18.09 -0.50 -5.04
CA GLU A 225 17.15 -0.63 -6.17
C GLU A 225 16.47 0.71 -6.50
N LEU A 226 16.08 1.47 -5.48
CA LEU A 226 15.48 2.80 -5.66
C LEU A 226 16.45 3.79 -6.32
N PHE A 227 17.72 3.78 -5.92
CA PHE A 227 18.72 4.67 -6.53
C PHE A 227 19.12 4.23 -7.94
N ASP A 228 19.20 2.93 -8.21
CA ASP A 228 19.38 2.42 -9.56
C ASP A 228 18.22 2.83 -10.46
N TYR A 229 16.99 2.72 -9.96
CA TYR A 229 15.79 3.23 -10.64
C TYR A 229 15.91 4.72 -10.93
N PHE A 230 16.34 5.54 -9.98
CA PHE A 230 16.53 6.98 -10.19
C PHE A 230 17.63 7.32 -11.19
N ARG A 231 18.75 6.59 -11.20
CA ARG A 231 19.82 6.78 -12.21
C ARG A 231 19.29 6.52 -13.62
N GLY A 232 18.48 5.48 -13.80
CA GLY A 232 17.81 5.18 -15.07
C GLY A 232 16.83 6.26 -15.55
N HIS A 233 16.48 7.22 -14.68
CA HIS A 233 15.49 8.28 -14.93
C HIS A 233 16.12 9.69 -14.85
N ASN A 234 17.41 9.81 -15.20
CA ASN A 234 18.14 11.09 -15.27
C ASN A 234 18.12 11.88 -13.96
N VAL A 235 18.03 11.21 -12.81
CA VAL A 235 18.30 11.85 -11.52
C VAL A 235 19.81 11.91 -11.34
N THR A 236 20.36 13.10 -11.12
CA THR A 236 21.82 13.28 -11.05
C THR A 236 22.39 12.63 -9.79
N ASP A 237 23.67 12.22 -9.83
CA ASP A 237 24.33 11.69 -8.64
C ASP A 237 24.36 12.69 -7.48
N GLN A 238 24.37 14.00 -7.76
CA GLN A 238 24.26 15.02 -6.72
C GLN A 238 22.90 14.95 -5.99
N GLN A 239 21.81 14.78 -6.75
CA GLN A 239 20.46 14.61 -6.17
C GLN A 239 20.36 13.29 -5.41
N ILE A 240 20.90 12.20 -5.96
CA ILE A 240 20.94 10.89 -5.29
C ILE A 240 21.73 10.97 -3.98
N ARG A 241 22.93 11.57 -3.99
CA ARG A 241 23.73 11.78 -2.77
C ARG A 241 23.03 12.66 -1.74
N PHE A 242 22.23 13.64 -2.17
CA PHE A 242 21.40 14.41 -1.25
C PHE A 242 20.36 13.51 -0.57
N ILE A 243 19.62 12.72 -1.36
CA ILE A 243 18.61 11.79 -0.83
C ILE A 243 19.25 10.77 0.12
N GLN A 244 20.34 10.12 -0.31
CA GLN A 244 21.14 9.16 0.47
C GLN A 244 21.54 9.74 1.83
N ARG A 245 22.12 10.95 1.84
CA ARG A 245 22.50 11.61 3.09
C ARG A 245 21.29 11.85 3.99
N GLN A 246 20.17 12.31 3.43
CA GLN A 246 18.97 12.54 4.23
C GLN A 246 18.45 11.23 4.83
N VAL A 247 18.22 10.18 4.03
CA VAL A 247 17.65 8.91 4.53
C VAL A 247 18.59 8.17 5.48
N ASN A 248 19.92 8.32 5.33
CA ASN A 248 20.91 7.74 6.23
C ASN A 248 21.10 8.57 7.52
N SER A 249 20.96 9.89 7.46
CA SER A 249 21.18 10.81 8.60
C SER A 249 20.10 10.77 9.68
N GLY A 250 19.00 10.04 9.45
CA GLY A 250 17.98 9.87 10.45
C GLY A 250 17.21 8.61 10.21
N ARG A 251 17.09 7.78 11.24
CA ARG A 251 15.88 6.98 11.39
C ARG A 251 14.72 7.96 11.29
N THR A 252 13.77 7.71 10.39
CA THR A 252 12.43 8.29 10.46
C THR A 252 11.99 8.29 11.93
N ARG A 253 11.26 9.33 12.37
CA ARG A 253 10.90 9.79 13.73
C ARG A 253 10.49 8.73 14.80
N HIS A 254 11.16 7.60 14.85
CA HIS A 254 10.79 6.37 15.53
C HIS A 254 11.89 6.01 16.52
N SER A 255 11.51 6.05 17.79
CA SER A 255 12.42 5.87 18.91
C SER A 255 12.77 4.39 19.15
N THR A 256 13.70 4.13 20.06
CA THR A 256 13.93 2.78 20.59
C THR A 256 12.64 2.17 21.18
N ALA A 257 11.77 2.98 21.77
CA ALA A 257 10.49 2.53 22.30
C ALA A 257 9.57 2.01 21.20
N ASP A 258 9.55 2.64 20.03
CA ASP A 258 8.76 2.19 18.87
C ASP A 258 9.18 0.78 18.43
N LYS A 259 10.50 0.51 18.46
CA LYS A 259 11.04 -0.81 18.12
C LYS A 259 10.58 -1.87 19.12
N ILE A 260 10.64 -1.58 20.42
CA ILE A 260 10.22 -2.52 21.48
C ILE A 260 8.71 -2.80 21.38
N ILE A 261 7.89 -1.76 21.21
CA ILE A 261 6.44 -1.90 21.05
C ILE A 261 6.12 -2.72 19.80
N SER A 262 6.77 -2.44 18.68
CA SER A 262 6.58 -3.18 17.43
C SER A 262 6.94 -4.66 17.58
N MET A 263 8.03 -4.98 18.30
CA MET A 263 8.45 -6.36 18.54
C MET A 263 7.45 -7.11 19.41
N LYS A 264 6.93 -6.48 20.47
CA LYS A 264 5.90 -7.09 21.34
C LYS A 264 4.60 -7.37 20.58
N LEU A 265 4.12 -6.40 19.80
CA LEU A 265 2.93 -6.56 18.97
C LEU A 265 3.14 -7.66 17.92
N GLU A 266 4.30 -7.69 17.27
CA GLU A 266 4.60 -8.74 16.30
C GLU A 266 4.61 -10.13 16.94
N GLN A 267 5.17 -10.26 18.14
CA GLN A 267 5.13 -11.52 18.88
C GLN A 267 3.69 -11.93 19.21
N GLU A 268 2.88 -11.02 19.75
CA GLU A 268 1.47 -11.26 20.10
C GLU A 268 0.63 -11.69 18.88
N VAL A 269 0.80 -11.00 17.75
CA VAL A 269 0.09 -11.33 16.51
C VAL A 269 0.56 -12.68 15.96
N ARG A 270 1.86 -12.91 15.87
CA ARG A 270 2.41 -14.15 15.26
C ARG A 270 2.21 -15.39 16.12
N SER A 271 2.09 -15.24 17.44
CA SER A 271 1.83 -16.37 18.34
C SER A 271 0.35 -16.77 18.42
N SER A 272 -0.56 -15.96 17.86
CA SER A 272 -1.99 -16.25 17.82
C SER A 272 -2.41 -16.80 16.45
N PRO A 273 -2.75 -18.11 16.34
CA PRO A 273 -3.25 -18.68 15.09
C PRO A 273 -4.49 -17.95 14.59
N TYR A 274 -5.38 -17.53 15.50
CA TYR A 274 -6.58 -16.76 15.18
C TYR A 274 -6.26 -15.43 14.48
N LEU A 275 -5.40 -14.60 15.08
CA LEU A 275 -5.04 -13.30 14.49
C LEU A 275 -4.29 -13.47 13.16
N MET A 276 -3.44 -14.49 13.06
CA MET A 276 -2.75 -14.80 11.80
C MET A 276 -3.72 -15.24 10.70
N GLN A 277 -4.71 -16.08 11.00
CA GLN A 277 -5.74 -16.47 10.04
C GLN A 277 -6.53 -15.25 9.55
N MET A 278 -6.93 -14.37 10.46
CA MET A 278 -7.64 -13.12 10.12
C MET A 278 -6.79 -12.23 9.20
N LEU A 279 -5.52 -12.00 9.54
CA LEU A 279 -4.62 -11.20 8.71
C LEU A 279 -4.35 -11.84 7.33
N VAL A 280 -4.28 -13.16 7.25
CA VAL A 280 -4.21 -13.86 5.96
C VAL A 280 -5.49 -13.62 5.16
N LYS A 281 -6.68 -13.72 5.77
CA LYS A 281 -7.96 -13.43 5.08
C LYS A 281 -8.03 -11.98 4.59
N MET A 282 -7.53 -11.03 5.37
CA MET A 282 -7.47 -9.61 5.00
C MET A 282 -6.52 -9.34 3.83
N TYR A 283 -5.38 -10.02 3.78
CA TYR A 283 -4.27 -9.67 2.88
C TYR A 283 -3.84 -10.78 1.92
N TYR A 284 -4.63 -11.85 1.76
CA TYR A 284 -4.28 -13.02 0.95
C TYR A 284 -3.73 -12.65 -0.43
N TYR A 285 -4.43 -11.76 -1.13
CA TYR A 285 -4.00 -11.32 -2.45
C TYR A 285 -2.80 -10.37 -2.43
N ASP A 286 -2.52 -9.64 -1.35
CA ASP A 286 -1.25 -8.91 -1.24
C ASP A 286 -0.07 -9.89 -1.19
N PHE A 287 -0.21 -11.03 -0.49
CA PHE A 287 0.85 -12.06 -0.49
C PHE A 287 1.09 -12.60 -1.89
N LEU A 288 0.03 -12.99 -2.58
CA LEU A 288 0.14 -13.59 -3.93
C LEU A 288 0.65 -12.59 -4.97
N ILE A 289 0.00 -11.42 -5.07
CA ILE A 289 0.26 -10.43 -6.12
C ILE A 289 1.67 -9.86 -6.00
N PHE A 290 2.14 -9.59 -4.78
CA PHE A 290 3.47 -9.03 -4.56
C PHE A 290 4.53 -10.11 -4.28
N GLY A 291 4.18 -11.39 -4.31
CA GLY A 291 5.11 -12.51 -4.12
C GLY A 291 5.78 -12.51 -2.75
N TYR A 292 4.98 -12.37 -1.68
CA TYR A 292 5.40 -12.61 -0.30
C TYR A 292 4.98 -14.03 0.12
N PRO A 293 5.78 -14.72 0.96
CA PRO A 293 5.40 -16.03 1.45
C PRO A 293 4.18 -15.92 2.34
N LEU A 294 3.20 -16.83 2.16
CA LEU A 294 2.11 -16.98 3.11
C LEU A 294 2.68 -17.42 4.48
N PRO A 295 2.21 -16.85 5.59
CA PRO A 295 2.67 -17.24 6.91
C PRO A 295 2.24 -18.68 7.22
N LYS A 296 3.13 -19.44 7.88
CA LYS A 296 2.78 -20.76 8.41
C LYS A 296 1.93 -20.59 9.67
N ILE A 297 0.72 -21.13 9.65
CA ILE A 297 -0.21 -21.10 10.78
C ILE A 297 -0.20 -22.47 11.42
N VAL A 298 0.34 -22.57 12.64
CA VAL A 298 0.29 -23.81 13.42
C VAL A 298 -1.03 -23.84 14.19
N ILE A 299 -1.90 -24.77 13.84
CA ILE A 299 -3.16 -25.00 14.57
C ILE A 299 -2.89 -26.12 15.57
N CYS A 300 -2.77 -25.79 16.85
CA CYS A 300 -2.72 -26.81 17.90
C CYS A 300 -4.15 -27.37 18.04
N GLN A 301 -4.36 -28.63 17.65
CA GLN A 301 -5.63 -29.32 17.91
C GLN A 301 -5.81 -29.48 19.42
N GLU A 302 -7.03 -29.25 19.92
CA GLU A 302 -7.35 -29.19 21.36
C GLU A 302 -6.98 -30.46 22.15
N ASN A 303 -6.71 -31.58 21.48
CA ASN A 303 -6.47 -32.88 22.09
C ASN A 303 -5.00 -33.24 22.38
N THR A 304 -4.02 -32.37 22.10
CA THR A 304 -2.61 -32.64 22.47
C THR A 304 -1.96 -31.43 23.13
N ARG A 305 -2.35 -31.14 24.39
CA ARG A 305 -1.68 -30.15 25.27
C ARG A 305 -0.28 -30.56 25.76
N LYS A 306 0.38 -31.50 25.09
CA LYS A 306 1.76 -31.89 25.38
C LYS A 306 2.53 -31.79 24.07
N MET A 307 3.29 -30.70 23.92
CA MET A 307 4.06 -30.29 22.73
C MET A 307 3.30 -29.45 21.69
N CYS A 308 2.78 -28.33 22.17
CA CYS A 308 3.01 -27.01 21.56
C CYS A 308 3.66 -26.16 22.68
#